data_AF-A0A968Y3C4-F1
#
_entry.id   AF-A0A968Y3C4-F1
#
_cell.length_a   1.000
_cell.length_b   1.000
_cell.length_c   1.000
_cell.angle_alpha   90.00
_cell.angle_beta   90.00
_cell.angle_gamma   90.00
#
_symmetry.space_group_name_H-M   'P 1'
#
loop_
_entity.id
_entity.type
_entity.pdbx_description
1 polymer ?
#
loop_
_entity_poly.entity_id
_entity_poly.type
_entity_poly.pdbx_seq_one_letter_code
_entity_poly.pdbx_strand_id
1 'polypeptide(L)'
;MTGQLLWVDRSEPLPKHARVRLFFEGNKELRFVDQRTFGQMWYVPAQTEVANTVTGLKLLGPEPFSEEFTTAYLTRKLHRRRRSIKAALLDQSLLAGLGNIYADEVLFVSGILPATLGADLTAEQIERIHSAIIQVLQKAIESGGTTFSNYLNVQGVNGNYGGVAWVYNRTGQPCRQCSSPIERIRLAARSTHFCPQCQH
;
A
#
# COMPACT_ATOMS: atom_id res chain seq x y z
N MET A 1 -6.93 4.14 7.61
CA MET A 1 -6.20 5.43 7.65
C MET A 1 -6.96 6.41 6.78
N THR A 2 -7.04 7.68 7.16
CA THR A 2 -7.93 8.69 6.51
C THR A 2 -7.27 10.04 6.30
N GLY A 3 -5.95 10.14 6.47
CA GLY A 3 -5.19 11.37 6.26
C GLY A 3 -5.18 11.76 4.79
N GLN A 4 -5.36 13.04 4.52
CA GLN A 4 -5.33 13.65 3.19
C GLN A 4 -4.59 15.00 3.26
N LEU A 5 -3.94 15.37 2.17
CA LEU A 5 -3.40 16.71 1.95
C LEU A 5 -4.19 17.35 0.81
N LEU A 6 -4.79 18.51 1.04
CA LEU A 6 -5.60 19.23 0.05
C LEU A 6 -4.99 20.60 -0.22
N TRP A 7 -4.68 20.89 -1.49
CA TRP A 7 -4.23 22.19 -1.95
C TRP A 7 -5.41 22.99 -2.50
N VAL A 8 -5.82 24.03 -1.79
CA VAL A 8 -7.11 24.71 -2.00
C VAL A 8 -7.01 26.22 -1.81
N ASP A 9 -8.01 26.95 -2.30
CA ASP A 9 -8.17 28.37 -1.97
C ASP A 9 -8.66 28.55 -0.52
N ARG A 10 -8.18 29.59 0.17
CA ARG A 10 -8.59 29.86 1.57
C ARG A 10 -10.08 30.18 1.71
N SER A 11 -10.73 30.60 0.63
CA SER A 11 -12.17 30.86 0.57
C SER A 11 -13.01 29.59 0.52
N GLU A 12 -12.42 28.44 0.17
CA GLU A 12 -13.16 27.18 0.16
C GLU A 12 -13.57 26.76 1.58
N PRO A 13 -14.76 26.19 1.77
CA PRO A 13 -15.24 25.78 3.08
C PRO A 13 -14.25 24.89 3.84
N LEU A 14 -14.05 25.16 5.12
CA LEU A 14 -13.13 24.38 5.95
C LEU A 14 -13.70 22.97 6.20
N PRO A 15 -12.97 21.88 5.85
CA PRO A 15 -13.43 20.53 6.14
C PRO A 15 -13.55 20.30 7.65
N LYS A 16 -14.62 19.62 8.08
CA LYS A 16 -14.91 19.29 9.51
C LYS A 16 -13.73 18.64 10.24
N HIS A 17 -12.89 17.90 9.52
CA HIS A 17 -11.77 17.15 10.06
C HIS A 17 -10.40 17.72 9.67
N ALA A 18 -10.33 19.00 9.26
CA ALA A 18 -9.07 19.70 9.08
C ALA A 18 -8.32 19.78 10.43
N ARG A 19 -7.08 19.29 10.44
CA ARG A 19 -6.22 19.20 11.65
C ARG A 19 -5.11 20.24 11.62
N VAL A 20 -4.53 20.47 10.44
CA VAL A 20 -3.49 21.48 10.23
C VAL A 20 -3.81 22.27 8.96
N ARG A 21 -3.55 23.57 8.99
CA ARG A 21 -3.61 24.46 7.82
C ARG A 21 -2.28 25.19 7.70
N LEU A 22 -1.70 25.17 6.51
CA LEU A 22 -0.47 25.90 6.17
C LEU A 22 -0.82 26.95 5.12
N PHE A 23 -0.62 28.23 5.44
CA PHE A 23 -1.00 29.34 4.57
C PHE A 23 0.14 29.74 3.66
N PHE A 24 -0.20 30.00 2.40
CA PHE A 24 0.71 30.45 1.37
C PHE A 24 0.23 31.78 0.76
N GLU A 25 1.10 32.42 -0.01
CA GLU A 25 0.75 33.60 -0.80
C GLU A 25 -0.35 33.30 -1.84
N GLY A 26 -0.96 34.34 -2.41
CA GLY A 26 -1.95 34.17 -3.48
C GLY A 26 -3.26 33.49 -3.07
N ASN A 27 -3.70 33.66 -1.81
CA ASN A 27 -4.93 33.07 -1.28
C ASN A 27 -4.98 31.52 -1.27
N LYS A 28 -3.83 30.84 -1.29
CA LYS A 28 -3.74 29.38 -1.22
C LYS A 28 -3.43 28.87 0.18
N GLU A 29 -3.86 27.63 0.46
CA GLU A 29 -3.43 26.88 1.64
C GLU A 29 -3.35 25.37 1.39
N LEU A 30 -2.47 24.71 2.15
CA LEU A 30 -2.41 23.26 2.26
C LEU A 30 -3.12 22.82 3.55
N ARG A 31 -4.15 21.98 3.41
CA ARG A 31 -4.91 21.43 4.54
C ARG A 31 -4.53 19.98 4.77
N PHE A 32 -4.13 19.63 6.00
CA PHE A 32 -4.08 18.24 6.45
C PHE A 32 -5.43 17.88 7.08
N VAL A 33 -6.19 17.00 6.42
CA VAL A 33 -7.50 16.52 6.88
C VAL A 33 -7.34 15.09 7.34
N ASP A 34 -7.75 14.77 8.56
CA ASP A 34 -7.73 13.40 9.06
C ASP A 34 -8.87 13.12 10.02
N GLN A 35 -9.86 12.35 9.53
CA GLN A 35 -11.05 11.99 10.30
C GLN A 35 -10.69 11.14 11.53
N ARG A 36 -9.78 10.17 11.39
CA ARG A 36 -9.42 9.20 12.43
C ARG A 36 -8.23 9.60 13.28
N THR A 37 -7.60 10.74 12.99
CA THR A 37 -6.46 11.31 13.74
C THR A 37 -5.32 10.31 13.98
N PHE A 38 -4.98 9.55 12.94
CA PHE A 38 -3.87 8.59 12.97
C PHE A 38 -2.63 9.12 12.26
N GLY A 39 -2.78 10.08 11.34
CA GLY A 39 -1.64 10.70 10.69
C GLY A 39 -0.88 11.61 11.65
N GLN A 40 0.42 11.73 11.39
CA GLN A 40 1.36 12.49 12.21
C GLN A 40 2.03 13.55 11.34
N MET A 41 2.37 14.68 11.94
CA MET A 41 3.15 15.75 11.32
C MET A 41 4.32 16.07 12.23
N TRP A 42 5.51 16.10 11.65
CA TRP A 42 6.76 16.35 12.36
C TRP A 42 7.45 17.58 11.78
N TYR A 43 7.92 18.46 12.65
CA TYR A 43 8.85 19.52 12.27
C TYR A 43 10.26 18.96 12.35
N VAL A 44 11.01 19.05 11.25
CA VAL A 44 12.40 18.62 11.17
C VAL A 44 13.26 19.85 10.86
N PRO A 45 14.20 20.24 11.74
CA PRO A 45 15.13 21.32 11.44
C PRO A 45 15.95 21.02 10.18
N ALA A 46 16.22 22.02 9.34
CA ALA A 46 16.85 21.84 8.02
C ALA A 46 18.23 21.14 8.07
N GLN A 47 18.96 21.27 9.18
CA GLN A 47 20.28 20.67 9.38
C GLN A 47 20.22 19.28 10.03
N THR A 48 19.03 18.77 10.32
CA THR A 48 18.82 17.46 10.93
C THR A 48 18.36 16.47 9.86
N GLU A 49 19.05 15.35 9.74
CA GLU A 49 18.58 14.25 8.92
C GLU A 49 17.18 13.81 9.38
N VAL A 50 16.23 13.70 8.44
CA VAL A 50 14.81 13.40 8.73
C VAL A 50 14.69 12.16 9.62
N ALA A 51 15.43 11.10 9.33
CA ALA A 51 15.41 9.85 10.06
C ALA A 51 15.82 9.98 11.55
N ASN A 52 16.53 11.05 11.95
CA ASN A 52 16.88 11.30 13.35
C ASN A 52 15.70 11.85 14.16
N THR A 53 14.75 12.52 13.52
CA THR A 53 13.49 12.96 14.16
C THR A 53 12.40 11.90 13.98
N VAL A 54 12.31 11.39 12.76
CA VAL A 54 11.30 10.47 12.25
C VAL A 54 11.87 9.04 12.36
N THR A 55 12.12 8.59 13.59
CA THR A 55 12.95 7.40 13.86
C THR A 55 12.43 6.11 13.22
N GLY A 56 11.12 6.03 12.97
CA GLY A 56 10.49 4.93 12.25
C GLY A 56 11.03 4.72 10.82
N LEU A 57 11.58 5.75 10.17
CA LEU A 57 12.19 5.59 8.83
C LEU A 57 13.40 4.66 8.84
N LYS A 58 14.16 4.63 9.95
CA LYS A 58 15.33 3.74 10.09
C LYS A 58 14.97 2.27 10.14
N LEU A 59 13.69 1.95 10.39
CA LEU A 59 13.17 0.59 10.50
C LEU A 59 12.53 0.10 9.21
N LEU A 60 12.42 0.96 8.20
CA LEU A 60 11.83 0.60 6.91
C LEU A 60 12.78 -0.31 6.11
N GLY A 61 12.18 -1.23 5.37
CA GLY A 61 12.85 -1.96 4.31
C GLY A 61 13.14 -1.05 3.10
N PRO A 62 13.76 -1.61 2.04
CA PRO A 62 14.05 -0.86 0.83
C PRO A 62 12.76 -0.35 0.18
N GLU A 63 12.88 0.72 -0.62
CA GLU A 63 11.83 1.17 -1.51
C GLU A 63 11.63 0.17 -2.66
N PRO A 64 10.39 -0.12 -3.10
CA PRO A 64 10.13 -1.11 -4.15
C PRO A 64 10.83 -0.82 -5.48
N PHE A 65 11.08 0.43 -5.82
CA PHE A 65 11.73 0.82 -7.08
C PHE A 65 13.24 1.09 -6.94
N SER A 66 13.82 0.81 -5.77
CA SER A 66 15.25 0.98 -5.53
C SER A 66 16.05 -0.23 -6.03
N GLU A 67 17.32 -0.01 -6.36
CA GLU A 67 18.26 -1.08 -6.74
C GLU A 67 18.50 -2.09 -5.60
N GLU A 68 18.23 -1.70 -4.35
CA GLU A 68 18.37 -2.58 -3.18
C GLU A 68 17.26 -3.65 -3.12
N PHE A 69 16.09 -3.37 -3.70
CA PHE A 69 14.96 -4.28 -3.72
C PHE A 69 15.08 -5.32 -4.84
N THR A 70 15.84 -6.39 -4.55
CA THR A 70 16.11 -7.49 -5.48
C THR A 70 15.38 -8.78 -5.10
N THR A 71 15.27 -9.71 -6.05
CA THR A 71 14.81 -11.08 -5.80
C THR A 71 15.68 -11.76 -4.74
N ALA A 72 17.01 -11.61 -4.81
CA ALA A 72 17.95 -12.12 -3.83
C ALA A 72 17.71 -11.55 -2.41
N TYR A 73 17.39 -10.25 -2.31
CA TYR A 73 16.99 -9.63 -1.05
C TYR A 73 15.74 -10.30 -0.48
N LEU A 74 14.69 -10.46 -1.28
CA LEU A 74 13.43 -11.08 -0.86
C LEU A 74 13.64 -12.53 -0.41
N THR A 75 14.37 -13.32 -1.20
CA THR A 75 14.70 -14.71 -0.87
C THR A 75 15.35 -14.79 0.50
N ARG A 76 16.40 -14.01 0.75
CA ARG A 76 17.10 -13.99 2.04
C ARG A 76 16.18 -13.59 3.20
N LYS A 77 15.28 -12.63 2.98
CA LYS A 77 14.38 -12.13 4.04
C LYS A 77 13.18 -13.03 4.31
N LEU A 78 12.73 -13.83 3.34
CA LEU A 78 11.56 -14.72 3.46
C LEU A 78 11.93 -16.13 3.91
N HIS A 79 13.09 -16.66 3.49
CA HIS A 79 13.52 -18.05 3.73
C HIS A 79 13.54 -18.46 5.21
N ARG A 80 13.66 -17.51 6.15
CA ARG A 80 13.68 -17.79 7.61
C ARG A 80 12.39 -17.42 8.34
N ARG A 81 11.38 -16.88 7.65
CA ARG A 81 10.16 -16.36 8.29
C ARG A 81 9.01 -17.36 8.18
N ARG A 82 8.67 -18.00 9.30
CA ARG A 82 7.50 -18.89 9.44
C ARG A 82 6.18 -18.11 9.62
N ARG A 83 5.98 -17.08 8.79
CA ARG A 83 4.73 -16.32 8.72
C ARG A 83 4.18 -16.39 7.31
N SER A 84 2.87 -16.29 7.17
CA SER A 84 2.21 -16.20 5.86
C SER A 84 2.82 -15.08 5.01
N ILE A 85 2.93 -15.28 3.71
CA ILE A 85 3.50 -14.32 2.77
C ILE A 85 2.73 -12.99 2.80
N LYS A 86 1.41 -13.01 2.99
CA LYS A 86 0.62 -11.79 3.18
C LYS A 86 1.08 -10.97 4.37
N ALA A 87 1.25 -11.62 5.52
CA ALA A 87 1.79 -10.96 6.72
C ALA A 87 3.21 -10.45 6.47
N ALA A 88 3.98 -11.14 5.64
CA ALA A 88 5.32 -10.72 5.30
C ALA A 88 5.36 -9.46 4.45
N LEU A 89 4.52 -9.39 3.43
CA LEU A 89 4.39 -8.24 2.54
C LEU A 89 3.84 -6.98 3.22
N LEU A 90 3.08 -7.13 4.31
CA LEU A 90 2.57 -6.01 5.11
C LEU A 90 3.60 -5.43 6.09
N ASP A 91 4.70 -6.15 6.34
CA ASP A 91 5.75 -5.71 7.25
C ASP A 91 6.63 -4.66 6.58
N GLN A 92 6.54 -3.43 7.05
CA GLN A 92 7.26 -2.30 6.47
C GLN A 92 8.79 -2.42 6.61
N SER A 93 9.29 -3.30 7.50
CA SER A 93 10.74 -3.62 7.59
C SER A 93 11.23 -4.60 6.51
N LEU A 94 10.31 -5.28 5.83
CA LEU A 94 10.61 -6.09 4.65
C LEU A 94 10.61 -5.24 3.39
N LEU A 95 9.59 -4.39 3.23
CA LEU A 95 9.38 -3.56 2.05
C LEU A 95 8.55 -2.35 2.44
N ALA A 96 9.05 -1.15 2.18
CA ALA A 96 8.31 0.07 2.45
C ALA A 96 7.14 0.24 1.47
N GLY A 97 6.03 0.82 1.93
CA GLY A 97 4.95 1.31 1.08
C GLY A 97 3.90 0.27 0.65
N LEU A 98 4.15 -1.02 0.83
CA LEU A 98 3.19 -2.06 0.44
C LEU A 98 2.07 -2.22 1.50
N GLY A 99 0.88 -1.70 1.16
CA GLY A 99 -0.31 -1.75 2.01
C GLY A 99 -1.23 -2.96 1.74
N ASN A 100 -2.36 -3.02 2.46
CA ASN A 100 -3.26 -4.18 2.39
C ASN A 100 -3.86 -4.44 1.01
N ILE A 101 -4.18 -3.38 0.26
CA ILE A 101 -4.72 -3.48 -1.11
C ILE A 101 -3.70 -4.15 -2.02
N TYR A 102 -2.55 -3.50 -2.19
CA TYR A 102 -1.54 -3.96 -3.13
C TYR A 102 -0.95 -5.30 -2.74
N ALA A 103 -0.85 -5.64 -1.45
CA ALA A 103 -0.43 -6.98 -1.06
C ALA A 103 -1.44 -8.08 -1.47
N ASP A 104 -2.77 -7.82 -1.52
CA ASP A 104 -3.73 -8.79 -2.05
C ASP A 104 -3.54 -8.95 -3.57
N GLU A 105 -3.40 -7.81 -4.27
CA GLU A 105 -3.24 -7.76 -5.72
C GLU A 105 -1.93 -8.41 -6.20
N VAL A 106 -0.83 -8.16 -5.49
CA VAL A 106 0.48 -8.80 -5.74
C VAL A 106 0.37 -10.32 -5.64
N LEU A 107 -0.30 -10.82 -4.61
CA LEU A 107 -0.46 -12.26 -4.40
C LEU A 107 -1.36 -12.91 -5.45
N PHE A 108 -2.38 -12.18 -5.91
CA PHE A 108 -3.17 -12.63 -7.05
C PHE A 108 -2.34 -12.67 -8.35
N VAL A 109 -1.64 -11.59 -8.68
CA VAL A 109 -0.85 -11.49 -9.92
C VAL A 109 0.30 -12.51 -9.95
N SER A 110 0.90 -12.80 -8.80
CA SER A 110 1.94 -13.84 -8.66
C SER A 110 1.38 -15.26 -8.56
N GLY A 111 0.06 -15.44 -8.43
CA GLY A 111 -0.60 -16.74 -8.35
C GLY A 111 -0.33 -17.50 -7.04
N ILE A 112 -0.07 -16.80 -5.94
CA ILE A 112 0.34 -17.41 -4.67
C ILE A 112 -0.72 -17.23 -3.60
N LEU A 113 -1.04 -18.30 -2.88
CA LEU A 113 -2.00 -18.23 -1.77
C LEU A 113 -1.51 -17.29 -0.66
N PRO A 114 -2.35 -16.39 -0.14
CA PRO A 114 -1.92 -15.43 0.88
C PRO A 114 -1.40 -16.05 2.17
N ALA A 115 -1.91 -17.24 2.51
CA ALA A 115 -1.59 -17.98 3.71
C ALA A 115 -0.26 -18.77 3.61
N THR A 116 0.28 -18.98 2.40
CA THR A 116 1.54 -19.71 2.16
C THR A 116 2.66 -19.15 3.03
N LEU A 117 3.39 -20.00 3.73
CA LEU A 117 4.49 -19.53 4.58
C LEU A 117 5.63 -19.02 3.71
N GLY A 118 6.23 -17.89 4.09
CA GLY A 118 7.37 -17.34 3.36
C GLY A 118 8.57 -18.29 3.28
N ALA A 119 8.70 -19.19 4.26
CA ALA A 119 9.71 -20.24 4.28
C ALA A 119 9.47 -21.39 3.29
N ASP A 120 8.23 -21.55 2.79
CA ASP A 120 7.84 -22.63 1.88
C ASP A 120 7.87 -22.19 0.41
N LEU A 121 8.20 -20.92 0.15
CA LEU A 121 8.24 -20.37 -1.20
C LEU A 121 9.49 -20.84 -1.96
N THR A 122 9.29 -21.29 -3.19
CA THR A 122 10.37 -21.58 -4.12
C THR A 122 11.03 -20.29 -4.63
N ALA A 123 12.25 -20.39 -5.16
CA ALA A 123 12.93 -19.24 -5.78
C ALA A 123 12.08 -18.61 -6.90
N GLU A 124 11.48 -19.46 -7.74
CA GLU A 124 10.63 -19.03 -8.85
C GLU A 124 9.33 -18.34 -8.37
N GLN A 125 8.74 -18.81 -7.27
CA GLN A 125 7.64 -18.11 -6.60
C GLN A 125 8.07 -16.72 -6.10
N ILE A 126 9.26 -16.60 -5.52
CA ILE A 126 9.78 -15.31 -5.03
C ILE A 126 10.05 -14.35 -6.18
N GLU A 127 10.56 -14.83 -7.32
CA GLU A 127 10.76 -14.02 -8.53
C GLU A 127 9.43 -13.50 -9.10
N ARG A 128 8.40 -14.35 -9.13
CA ARG A 128 7.04 -13.93 -9.51
C ARG A 128 6.47 -12.88 -8.55
N ILE A 129 6.68 -13.04 -7.24
CA ILE A 129 6.26 -12.03 -6.24
C ILE A 129 6.98 -10.70 -6.48
N HIS A 130 8.30 -10.73 -6.66
CA HIS A 130 9.10 -9.52 -6.91
C HIS A 130 8.58 -8.76 -8.13
N SER A 131 8.44 -9.46 -9.26
CA SER A 131 7.92 -8.89 -10.51
C SER A 131 6.50 -8.33 -10.34
N ALA A 132 5.63 -9.07 -9.64
CA ALA A 132 4.26 -8.65 -9.36
C ALA A 132 4.20 -7.39 -8.49
N ILE A 133 5.10 -7.23 -7.50
CA ILE A 133 5.20 -6.02 -6.68
C ILE A 133 5.46 -4.79 -7.54
N ILE A 134 6.48 -4.86 -8.40
CA ILE A 134 6.84 -3.75 -9.28
C ILE A 134 5.67 -3.42 -10.22
N GLN A 135 5.11 -4.44 -10.88
CA GLN A 135 4.00 -4.27 -11.82
C GLN A 135 2.76 -3.66 -11.17
N VAL A 136 2.34 -4.16 -10.01
CA VAL A 136 1.14 -3.70 -9.30
C VAL A 136 1.31 -2.26 -8.82
N LEU A 137 2.47 -1.94 -8.22
CA LEU A 137 2.73 -0.60 -7.70
C LEU A 137 2.90 0.42 -8.83
N GLN A 138 3.56 0.06 -9.93
CA GLN A 138 3.70 0.94 -11.09
C GLN A 138 2.34 1.25 -11.71
N LYS A 139 1.50 0.22 -11.94
CA LYS A 139 0.12 0.41 -12.42
C LYS A 139 -0.71 1.26 -11.46
N ALA A 140 -0.50 1.11 -10.15
CA ALA A 140 -1.19 1.92 -9.15
C ALA A 140 -0.78 3.39 -9.24
N ILE A 141 0.51 3.69 -9.40
CA ILE A 141 1.02 5.05 -9.59
C ILE A 141 0.47 5.66 -10.87
N GLU A 142 0.52 4.94 -11.99
CA GLU A 142 -0.03 5.37 -13.29
C GLU A 142 -1.53 5.65 -13.22
N SER A 143 -2.27 4.92 -12.37
CA SER A 143 -3.72 5.11 -12.16
C SER A 143 -4.06 6.22 -11.15
N GLY A 144 -3.07 6.99 -10.68
CA GLY A 144 -3.25 8.03 -9.66
C GLY A 144 -3.50 7.50 -8.24
N GLY A 145 -3.15 6.25 -7.98
CA GLY A 145 -3.39 5.54 -6.72
C GLY A 145 -4.80 4.95 -6.62
N THR A 146 -5.14 4.51 -5.41
CA THR A 146 -6.39 3.80 -5.13
C THR A 146 -7.34 4.61 -4.26
N THR A 147 -8.54 4.88 -4.77
CA THR A 147 -9.63 5.46 -3.97
C THR A 147 -10.71 4.42 -3.72
N PHE A 148 -10.78 3.90 -2.49
CA PHE A 148 -11.88 3.02 -2.07
C PHE A 148 -12.83 3.64 -1.06
N SER A 149 -12.35 4.53 -0.18
CA SER A 149 -13.20 5.17 0.83
C SER A 149 -13.16 6.70 0.73
N ASN A 150 -11.97 7.27 0.80
CA ASN A 150 -11.78 8.71 0.92
C ASN A 150 -10.29 9.05 0.66
N TYR A 151 -9.63 8.36 -0.26
CA TYR A 151 -8.33 8.84 -0.73
C TYR A 151 -8.57 9.87 -1.83
N LEU A 152 -7.95 11.02 -1.72
CA LEU A 152 -7.94 12.05 -2.76
C LEU A 152 -6.49 12.38 -3.05
N ASN A 153 -6.15 12.63 -4.32
CA ASN A 153 -4.88 13.26 -4.63
C ASN A 153 -4.85 14.71 -4.12
N VAL A 154 -3.71 15.38 -4.25
CA VAL A 154 -3.54 16.74 -3.70
C VAL A 154 -4.46 17.79 -4.34
N GLN A 155 -5.01 17.50 -5.53
CA GLN A 155 -6.03 18.30 -6.22
C GLN A 155 -7.46 17.91 -5.85
N GLY A 156 -7.67 16.98 -4.92
CA GLY A 156 -9.01 16.54 -4.52
C GLY A 156 -9.66 15.53 -5.47
N VAL A 157 -8.90 14.86 -6.33
CA VAL A 157 -9.42 13.91 -7.33
C VAL A 157 -9.19 12.46 -6.87
N ASN A 158 -10.19 11.60 -7.14
CA ASN A 158 -10.12 10.17 -6.86
C ASN A 158 -9.14 9.45 -7.81
N GLY A 159 -8.19 8.68 -7.28
CA GLY A 159 -7.49 7.63 -8.02
C GLY A 159 -8.42 6.47 -8.41
N ASN A 160 -8.27 5.92 -9.62
CA ASN A 160 -9.22 4.99 -10.24
C ASN A 160 -8.84 3.50 -10.11
N TYR A 161 -7.86 3.16 -9.28
CA TYR A 161 -7.38 1.77 -9.19
C TYR A 161 -8.48 0.77 -8.75
N GLY A 162 -9.50 1.22 -8.02
CA GLY A 162 -10.61 0.36 -7.59
C GLY A 162 -11.41 -0.27 -8.74
N GLY A 163 -11.50 0.40 -9.90
CA GLY A 163 -12.11 -0.17 -11.10
C GLY A 163 -11.28 -1.28 -11.74
N VAL A 164 -9.96 -1.26 -11.54
CA VAL A 164 -9.02 -2.22 -12.15
C VAL A 164 -8.54 -3.32 -11.19
N ALA A 165 -8.96 -3.30 -9.92
CA ALA A 165 -8.59 -4.31 -8.93
C ALA A 165 -9.01 -5.72 -9.35
N TRP A 166 -8.11 -6.68 -9.15
CA TRP A 166 -8.33 -8.09 -9.46
C TRP A 166 -9.09 -8.81 -8.36
N VAL A 167 -8.77 -8.57 -7.09
CA VAL A 167 -9.35 -9.32 -5.97
C VAL A 167 -9.79 -8.43 -4.81
N TYR A 168 -9.10 -7.33 -4.54
CA TYR A 168 -9.35 -6.51 -3.36
C TYR A 168 -10.77 -5.93 -3.36
N ASN A 169 -11.49 -6.15 -2.26
CA ASN A 169 -12.89 -5.72 -2.09
C ASN A 169 -13.86 -6.26 -3.16
N ARG A 170 -13.51 -7.40 -3.79
CA ARG A 170 -14.35 -8.09 -4.79
C ARG A 170 -14.94 -9.40 -4.28
N THR A 171 -15.02 -9.60 -2.96
CA THR A 171 -15.58 -10.82 -2.34
C THR A 171 -16.91 -11.21 -2.98
N GLY A 172 -17.04 -12.48 -3.39
CA GLY A 172 -18.24 -13.02 -4.04
C GLY A 172 -18.38 -12.67 -5.52
N GLN A 173 -17.63 -11.70 -6.06
CA GLN A 173 -17.63 -11.41 -7.49
C GLN A 173 -16.81 -12.46 -8.27
N PRO A 174 -17.12 -12.70 -9.55
CA PRO A 174 -16.33 -13.61 -10.38
C PRO A 174 -14.89 -13.09 -10.56
N CYS A 175 -13.92 -13.97 -10.41
CA CYS A 175 -12.54 -13.73 -10.78
C CYS A 175 -12.47 -13.35 -12.26
N ARG A 176 -11.71 -12.29 -12.58
CA ARG A 176 -11.58 -11.80 -13.97
C ARG A 176 -10.80 -12.74 -14.89
N GLN A 177 -10.12 -13.74 -14.32
CA GLN A 177 -9.33 -14.71 -15.08
C GLN A 177 -10.02 -16.07 -15.21
N CYS A 178 -10.67 -16.57 -14.15
CA CYS A 178 -11.24 -17.93 -14.14
C CYS A 178 -12.72 -18.00 -13.73
N SER A 179 -13.38 -16.85 -13.53
CA SER A 179 -14.79 -16.72 -13.11
C SER A 179 -15.17 -17.30 -11.73
N SER A 180 -14.26 -18.00 -11.03
CA SER A 180 -14.51 -18.47 -9.67
C SER A 180 -14.74 -17.30 -8.70
N PRO A 181 -15.63 -17.44 -7.71
CA PRO A 181 -15.91 -16.36 -6.78
C PRO A 181 -14.66 -15.99 -5.98
N ILE A 182 -14.39 -14.69 -5.84
CA ILE A 182 -13.31 -14.20 -4.98
C ILE A 182 -13.68 -14.47 -3.52
N GLU A 183 -12.76 -15.10 -2.80
CA GLU A 183 -12.91 -15.39 -1.38
C GLU A 183 -12.27 -14.31 -0.52
N ARG A 184 -12.72 -14.26 0.74
CA ARG A 184 -12.18 -13.36 1.76
C ARG A 184 -11.95 -14.12 3.04
N ILE A 185 -10.73 -14.03 3.55
CA ILE A 185 -10.34 -14.50 4.88
C ILE A 185 -9.84 -13.35 5.74
N ARG A 186 -9.66 -13.62 7.03
CA ARG A 186 -8.92 -12.74 7.94
C ARG A 186 -7.54 -13.32 8.18
N LEU A 187 -6.51 -12.63 7.71
CA LEU A 187 -5.11 -13.04 7.87
C LEU A 187 -4.30 -11.87 8.44
N ALA A 188 -3.47 -12.15 9.46
CA ALA A 188 -2.71 -11.13 10.19
C ALA A 188 -3.56 -9.91 10.64
N ALA A 189 -4.78 -10.17 11.13
CA ALA A 189 -5.75 -9.16 11.53
C ALA A 189 -6.14 -8.16 10.42
N ARG A 190 -6.04 -8.54 9.14
CA ARG A 190 -6.49 -7.78 7.98
C ARG A 190 -7.43 -8.61 7.12
N SER A 191 -8.32 -7.94 6.40
CA SER A 191 -9.12 -8.56 5.34
C SER A 191 -8.18 -8.93 4.20
N THR A 192 -8.25 -10.16 3.73
CA THR A 192 -7.41 -10.68 2.65
C THR A 192 -8.31 -11.31 1.61
N HIS A 193 -8.21 -10.82 0.37
CA HIS A 193 -9.02 -11.25 -0.77
C HIS A 193 -8.15 -12.03 -1.75
N PHE A 194 -8.65 -13.14 -2.25
CA PHE A 194 -7.90 -14.01 -3.16
C PHE A 194 -8.84 -14.86 -4.02
N CYS A 195 -8.33 -15.39 -5.13
CA CYS A 195 -9.03 -16.35 -5.95
C CYS A 195 -8.56 -17.77 -5.59
N PRO A 196 -9.45 -18.68 -5.15
CA PRO A 196 -9.07 -20.04 -4.73
C PRO A 196 -8.59 -20.93 -5.89
N GLN A 197 -8.85 -20.54 -7.14
CA GLN A 197 -8.43 -21.29 -8.33
C GLN A 197 -7.15 -20.73 -8.97
N CYS A 198 -6.96 -19.41 -8.97
CA CYS A 198 -5.79 -18.78 -9.59
C CYS A 198 -4.56 -18.79 -8.67
N GLN A 199 -4.76 -18.96 -7.37
CA GLN A 199 -3.70 -18.89 -6.36
C GLN A 199 -3.53 -20.26 -5.70
N HIS A 200 -2.30 -20.76 -5.67
CA HIS A 200 -1.90 -22.06 -5.10
C HIS A 200 -0.67 -21.94 -4.20
#